data_AF-A0A958GLF6-F1
#
_entry.id   AF-A0A958GLF6-F1
#
_cell.length_a   1.000
_cell.length_b   1.000
_cell.length_c   1.000
_cell.angle_alpha   90.00
_cell.angle_beta   90.00
_cell.angle_gamma   90.00
#
_symmetry.space_group_name_H-M   'P 1'
#
loop_
_entity.id
_entity.type
_entity.pdbx_description
1 polymer ?
#
loop_
_entity_poly.entity_id
_entity_poly.type
_entity_poly.pdbx_seq_one_letter_code
_entity_poly.pdbx_strand_id
1 'polypeptide(L)'
;MDELIEASNVIKWRSLLACFSQIDASYLPEYHQAYSLRVKNSTALLWHYTDGPDHFIYPFLLTPISLSLNADRAQFSGYFDISSIYGYTGPLATNSSAEFLERAWRSFDEYAASQKIVAEFIRFSPFNRTERF
;
A
#
# COMPACT_ATOMS: atom_id res chain seq x y z
N MET A 1 -1.42 16.43 2.03
CA MET A 1 -0.05 16.03 2.43
C MET A 1 0.01 14.52 2.40
N ASP A 2 1.08 13.96 1.85
CA ASP A 2 1.31 12.52 1.84
C ASP A 2 2.51 12.11 2.71
N GLU A 3 2.49 10.88 3.20
CA GLU A 3 3.59 10.23 3.89
C GLU A 3 3.58 8.72 3.68
N LEU A 4 4.77 8.11 3.75
CA LEU A 4 4.95 6.66 3.70
C LEU A 4 5.31 6.13 5.08
N ILE A 5 4.60 5.10 5.54
CA ILE A 5 4.77 4.54 6.88
C ILE A 5 5.13 3.07 6.76
N GLU A 6 6.29 2.68 7.28
CA GLU A 6 6.66 1.27 7.37
C GLU A 6 5.82 0.54 8.41
N ALA A 7 5.53 -0.73 8.14
CA ALA A 7 4.81 -1.59 9.07
C ALA A 7 5.53 -1.75 10.42
N SER A 8 6.86 -1.55 10.46
CA SER A 8 7.67 -1.47 11.68
C SER A 8 7.22 -0.36 12.64
N ASN A 9 6.65 0.73 12.13
CA ASN A 9 6.06 1.80 12.92
C ASN A 9 4.60 1.48 13.31
N VAL A 10 4.46 0.44 14.15
CA VAL A 10 3.17 -0.11 14.58
C VAL A 10 2.26 0.95 15.21
N ILE A 11 2.82 1.85 16.03
CA ILE A 11 2.04 2.89 16.74
C ILE A 11 1.41 3.86 15.74
N LYS A 12 2.21 4.41 14.81
CA LYS A 12 1.71 5.35 13.79
C LYS A 12 0.70 4.68 12.87
N TRP A 13 1.01 3.50 12.33
CA TRP A 13 0.08 2.79 11.44
C TRP A 13 -1.26 2.50 12.13
N ARG A 14 -1.25 1.97 13.36
CA ARG A 14 -2.48 1.73 14.13
C ARG A 14 -3.25 3.01 14.43
N SER A 15 -2.55 4.12 14.69
CA SER A 15 -3.20 5.42 14.91
C SER A 15 -3.99 5.90 13.70
N LEU A 16 -3.53 5.61 12.47
CA LEU A 16 -4.25 5.93 11.24
C LEU A 16 -5.45 5.01 11.02
N LEU A 17 -5.30 3.70 11.30
CA LEU A 17 -6.43 2.76 11.21
C LEU A 17 -7.59 3.15 12.13
N ALA A 18 -7.32 3.83 13.25
CA ALA A 18 -8.36 4.32 14.16
C ALA A 18 -9.26 5.41 13.54
N CYS A 19 -8.87 6.04 12.42
CA CYS A 19 -9.72 6.97 11.69
C CYS A 19 -10.84 6.27 10.89
N PHE A 20 -10.79 4.94 10.75
CA PHE A 20 -11.71 4.17 9.90
C PHE A 20 -12.62 3.28 10.74
N SER A 21 -13.91 3.26 10.42
CA SER A 21 -14.93 2.51 11.17
C SER A 21 -15.01 1.03 10.80
N GLN A 22 -14.52 0.66 9.61
CA GLN A 22 -14.56 -0.70 9.08
C GLN A 22 -13.18 -1.11 8.60
N ILE A 23 -12.46 -1.84 9.46
CA ILE A 23 -11.18 -2.46 9.14
C ILE A 23 -11.27 -3.95 9.45
N ASP A 24 -10.63 -4.77 8.64
CA ASP A 24 -10.40 -6.17 8.97
C ASP A 24 -8.95 -6.39 9.41
N ALA A 25 -8.68 -7.57 9.98
CA ALA A 25 -7.36 -7.89 10.53
C ALA A 25 -6.23 -7.82 9.49
N SER A 26 -6.56 -7.92 8.19
CA SER A 26 -5.55 -7.83 7.13
C SER A 26 -4.94 -6.43 7.01
N TYR A 27 -5.59 -5.38 7.53
CA TYR A 27 -5.04 -4.02 7.56
C TYR A 27 -4.00 -3.77 8.66
N LEU A 28 -3.83 -4.70 9.61
CA LEU A 28 -2.92 -4.53 10.73
C LEU A 28 -1.45 -4.52 10.27
N PRO A 29 -0.60 -3.66 10.85
CA PRO A 29 0.83 -3.59 10.49
C PRO A 29 1.54 -4.90 10.77
N GLU A 30 1.20 -5.60 11.87
CA GLU A 30 1.84 -6.87 12.23
C GLU A 30 1.58 -7.97 11.21
N TYR A 31 0.40 -7.95 10.57
CA TYR A 31 0.05 -8.91 9.54
C TYR A 31 0.84 -8.63 8.24
N HIS A 32 1.03 -7.36 7.90
CA HIS A 32 1.89 -6.96 6.79
C HIS A 32 3.37 -7.30 7.04
N GLN A 33 3.88 -7.07 8.25
CA GLN A 33 5.23 -7.48 8.64
C GLN A 33 5.40 -9.01 8.53
N ALA A 34 4.46 -9.78 9.06
CA ALA A 34 4.54 -11.24 8.99
C ALA A 34 4.51 -11.73 7.54
N TYR A 35 3.72 -11.09 6.67
CA TYR A 35 3.64 -11.45 5.26
C TYR A 35 4.90 -11.08 4.48
N SER A 36 5.53 -9.92 4.75
CA SER A 36 6.75 -9.50 4.05
C SER A 36 7.92 -10.49 4.24
N LEU A 37 7.97 -11.21 5.36
CA LEU A 37 8.94 -12.29 5.59
C LEU A 37 8.87 -13.43 4.54
N ARG A 38 7.74 -13.58 3.85
CA ARG A 38 7.55 -14.60 2.79
C ARG A 38 8.04 -14.13 1.43
N VAL A 39 8.19 -12.83 1.23
CA VAL A 39 8.55 -12.23 -0.06
C VAL A 39 9.92 -11.58 0.08
N LYS A 40 10.91 -12.20 -0.54
CA LYS A 40 12.32 -11.81 -0.38
C LYS A 40 12.54 -10.35 -0.78
N ASN A 41 13.27 -9.62 0.06
CA ASN A 41 13.64 -8.21 -0.14
C ASN A 41 12.46 -7.24 -0.27
N SER A 42 11.28 -7.61 0.22
CA SER A 42 10.10 -6.75 0.19
C SER A 42 9.96 -5.91 1.45
N THR A 43 9.30 -4.76 1.32
CA THR A 43 8.99 -3.85 2.43
C THR A 43 7.49 -3.64 2.54
N ALA A 44 6.95 -3.87 3.74
CA ALA A 44 5.55 -3.60 4.05
C ALA A 44 5.36 -2.12 4.40
N LEU A 45 4.51 -1.45 3.62
CA LEU A 45 4.31 -0.01 3.67
C LEU A 45 2.82 0.33 3.71
N LEU A 46 2.52 1.50 4.29
CA LEU A 46 1.23 2.17 4.19
C LEU A 46 1.47 3.55 3.63
N TRP A 47 0.89 3.82 2.47
CA TRP A 47 0.76 5.18 1.96
C TRP A 47 -0.39 5.87 2.67
N HIS A 48 -0.15 7.09 3.12
CA HIS A 48 -1.15 7.92 3.78
C HIS A 48 -1.23 9.26 3.07
N TYR A 49 -2.43 9.64 2.64
CA TYR A 49 -2.73 10.95 2.09
C TYR A 49 -3.79 11.65 2.94
N THR A 50 -3.61 12.95 3.15
CA THR A 50 -4.52 13.80 3.91
C THR A 50 -4.88 15.08 3.17
N ASP A 51 -6.14 15.47 3.27
CA ASP A 51 -6.65 16.77 2.84
C ASP A 51 -7.65 17.28 3.89
N GLY A 52 -7.22 18.22 4.72
CA GLY A 52 -7.98 18.66 5.89
C GLY A 52 -8.25 17.51 6.87
N PRO A 53 -9.53 17.21 7.22
CA PRO A 53 -9.88 16.11 8.12
C PRO A 53 -9.96 14.74 7.43
N ASP A 54 -9.82 14.70 6.10
CA ASP A 54 -10.03 13.50 5.32
C ASP A 54 -8.74 12.71 5.14
N HIS A 55 -8.85 11.39 5.26
CA HIS A 55 -7.74 10.44 5.20
C HIS A 55 -7.98 9.43 4.09
N PHE A 56 -6.92 9.14 3.34
CA PHE A 56 -6.81 8.02 2.44
C PHE A 56 -5.59 7.20 2.84
N ILE A 57 -5.76 5.90 3.07
CA ILE A 57 -4.65 4.99 3.35
C ILE A 57 -4.64 3.85 2.35
N TYR A 58 -3.45 3.45 1.95
CA TYR A 58 -3.28 2.31 1.05
C TYR A 58 -2.07 1.48 1.48
N PRO A 59 -2.30 0.32 2.13
CA PRO A 59 -1.24 -0.58 2.51
C PRO A 59 -0.86 -1.53 1.38
N PHE A 60 0.43 -1.70 1.15
CA PHE A 60 0.97 -2.58 0.12
C PHE A 60 2.36 -3.09 0.49
N LEU A 61 2.78 -4.11 -0.24
CA LEU A 61 4.12 -4.66 -0.18
C LEU A 61 4.91 -4.18 -1.39
N LEU A 62 5.94 -3.37 -1.16
CA LEU A 62 6.86 -2.92 -2.20
C LEU A 62 7.96 -3.95 -2.39
N THR A 63 8.12 -4.48 -3.60
CA THR A 63 9.08 -5.54 -3.90
C THR A 63 10.01 -5.13 -5.05
N PRO A 64 11.34 -5.28 -4.91
CA PRO A 64 12.27 -4.97 -5.98
C PRO A 64 12.17 -6.01 -7.10
N ILE A 65 11.95 -5.54 -8.33
CA ILE A 65 11.91 -6.42 -9.49
C ILE A 65 13.34 -6.83 -9.83
N SER A 66 13.58 -8.13 -9.80
CA SER A 66 14.85 -8.73 -10.21
C SER A 66 14.69 -9.44 -11.54
N LEU A 67 15.53 -9.11 -12.52
CA LEU A 67 15.54 -9.75 -13.82
C LEU A 67 16.63 -10.81 -13.84
N SER A 68 16.27 -12.02 -14.29
CA SER A 68 17.24 -13.08 -14.55
C SER A 68 17.62 -13.04 -16.02
N LEU A 69 18.81 -12.52 -16.31
CA LEU A 69 19.35 -12.51 -17.68
C LEU A 69 19.91 -13.88 -18.07
N ASN A 70 20.31 -14.69 -17.09
CA ASN A 70 20.78 -16.07 -17.21
C ASN A 70 20.38 -16.85 -15.95
N ALA A 71 20.19 -18.18 -16.07
CA ALA A 71 19.59 -19.06 -15.05
C ALA A 71 20.11 -18.89 -13.60
N ASP A 72 21.34 -18.42 -13.42
CA ASP A 72 22.02 -18.42 -12.11
C ASP A 72 22.17 -17.04 -11.46
N ARG A 73 21.72 -15.93 -12.10
CA ARG A 73 21.92 -14.58 -11.55
C ARG A 73 20.73 -13.65 -11.80
N ALA A 74 19.92 -13.46 -10.77
CA ALA A 74 18.93 -12.39 -10.72
C ALA A 74 19.62 -11.07 -10.32
N GLN A 75 19.44 -10.03 -11.12
CA GLN A 75 19.94 -8.68 -10.84
C GLN A 75 18.76 -7.72 -10.62
N PHE A 76 18.89 -6.84 -9.63
CA PHE A 76 17.91 -5.77 -9.43
C PHE A 76 17.81 -4.89 -10.67
N SER A 77 16.60 -4.69 -11.16
CA SER A 77 16.32 -3.94 -12.39
C SER A 77 16.32 -2.42 -12.22
N GLY A 78 16.28 -1.92 -10.97
CA GLY A 78 16.03 -0.52 -10.69
C GLY A 78 14.55 -0.15 -10.58
N TYR A 79 13.64 -1.13 -10.72
CA TYR A 79 12.18 -0.95 -10.66
C TYR A 79 11.55 -1.80 -9.57
N PHE A 80 10.32 -1.45 -9.20
CA PHE A 80 9.56 -2.12 -8.16
C PHE A 80 8.16 -2.51 -8.66
N ASP A 81 7.57 -3.52 -8.05
CA ASP A 81 6.14 -3.75 -8.05
C ASP A 81 5.57 -3.54 -6.65
N ILE A 82 4.27 -3.29 -6.59
CA ILE A 82 3.51 -3.27 -5.35
C ILE A 82 2.44 -4.36 -5.37
N SER A 83 2.19 -4.96 -4.21
CA SER A 83 1.14 -5.97 -4.09
C SER A 83 0.40 -5.89 -2.76
N SER A 84 -0.90 -6.12 -2.79
CA SER A 84 -1.65 -6.47 -1.58
C SER A 84 -1.11 -7.78 -1.01
N ILE A 85 -0.98 -7.84 0.31
CA ILE A 85 -0.71 -9.09 1.01
C ILE A 85 -1.93 -10.03 0.89
N TYR A 86 -1.79 -11.27 1.37
CA TYR A 86 -2.96 -12.17 1.43
C TYR A 86 -4.04 -11.57 2.32
N GLY A 87 -5.27 -11.46 1.84
CA GLY A 87 -6.32 -10.67 2.46
C GLY A 87 -6.92 -9.68 1.46
N TYR A 88 -7.69 -8.70 1.95
CA TYR A 88 -8.37 -7.72 1.11
C TYR A 88 -7.93 -6.30 1.48
N THR A 89 -6.64 -6.01 1.34
CA THR A 89 -5.96 -4.81 1.82
C THR A 89 -5.96 -3.66 0.80
N GLY A 90 -7.04 -3.49 0.04
CA GLY A 90 -7.20 -2.34 -0.85
C GLY A 90 -7.21 -1.00 -0.09
N PRO A 91 -7.30 0.13 -0.79
CA PRO A 91 -7.35 1.45 -0.15
C PRO A 91 -8.55 1.59 0.79
N LEU A 92 -8.42 2.49 1.76
CA LEU A 92 -9.50 2.97 2.61
C LEU A 92 -9.53 4.49 2.58
N ALA A 93 -10.73 5.06 2.52
CA ALA A 93 -10.92 6.51 2.54
C ALA A 93 -12.02 6.89 3.55
N THR A 94 -11.83 7.99 4.29
CA THR A 94 -12.89 8.57 5.13
C THR A 94 -13.87 9.42 4.31
N ASN A 95 -13.47 9.84 3.12
CA ASN A 95 -14.26 10.59 2.16
C ASN A 95 -14.24 9.88 0.81
N SER A 96 -15.42 9.57 0.26
CA SER A 96 -15.56 8.88 -1.03
C SER A 96 -16.02 9.80 -2.17
N SER A 97 -15.88 11.12 -2.01
CA SER A 97 -16.11 12.07 -3.11
C SER A 97 -15.07 11.86 -4.20
N ALA A 98 -15.51 11.97 -5.45
CA ALA A 98 -14.64 11.76 -6.60
C ALA A 98 -13.44 12.73 -6.58
N GLU A 99 -13.67 13.98 -6.14
CA GLU A 99 -12.65 15.01 -6.09
C GLU A 99 -11.56 14.69 -5.07
N PHE A 100 -11.92 14.17 -3.89
CA PHE A 100 -10.94 13.76 -2.87
C PHE A 100 -10.12 12.56 -3.35
N LEU A 101 -10.79 11.53 -3.87
CA LEU A 101 -10.13 10.32 -4.37
C LEU A 101 -9.20 10.65 -5.55
N GLU A 102 -9.61 11.51 -6.47
CA GLU A 102 -8.75 11.95 -7.58
C GLU A 102 -7.48 12.64 -7.10
N ARG A 103 -7.56 13.48 -6.06
CA ARG A 103 -6.38 14.13 -5.47
C ARG A 103 -5.47 13.12 -4.76
N ALA A 104 -6.05 12.18 -4.02
CA ALA A 104 -5.29 11.14 -3.32
C ALA A 104 -4.56 10.22 -4.31
N TRP A 105 -5.25 9.75 -5.35
CA TRP A 105 -4.65 8.91 -6.39
C TRP A 105 -3.62 9.65 -7.22
N ARG A 106 -3.84 10.91 -7.56
CA ARG A 106 -2.84 11.72 -8.25
C ARG A 106 -1.53 11.83 -7.45
N SER A 107 -1.64 12.07 -6.14
CA SER A 107 -0.50 12.09 -5.24
C SER A 107 0.20 10.72 -5.15
N PHE A 108 -0.58 9.62 -5.14
CA PHE A 108 -0.02 8.27 -5.18
C PHE A 108 0.68 7.95 -6.50
N ASP A 109 0.13 8.37 -7.65
CA ASP A 109 0.73 8.19 -8.98
C ASP A 109 2.07 8.93 -9.09
N GLU A 110 2.15 10.14 -8.55
CA GLU A 110 3.40 10.91 -8.46
C GLU A 110 4.45 10.16 -7.62
N TYR A 111 4.05 9.60 -6.47
CA TYR A 111 4.90 8.73 -5.66
C TYR A 111 5.34 7.49 -6.45
N ALA A 112 4.41 6.78 -7.08
CA ALA A 112 4.68 5.55 -7.82
C ALA A 112 5.66 5.77 -8.96
N ALA A 113 5.49 6.85 -9.72
CA ALA A 113 6.41 7.26 -10.78
C ALA A 113 7.80 7.59 -10.22
N SER A 114 7.88 8.36 -9.13
CA SER A 114 9.16 8.73 -8.50
C SER A 114 9.91 7.52 -7.94
N GLN A 115 9.17 6.55 -7.39
CA GLN A 115 9.68 5.31 -6.81
C GLN A 115 9.98 4.24 -7.87
N LYS A 116 9.66 4.50 -9.15
CA LYS A 116 9.80 3.54 -10.26
C LYS A 116 9.00 2.25 -10.05
N ILE A 117 7.78 2.39 -9.54
CA ILE A 117 6.80 1.30 -9.46
C ILE A 117 6.19 1.12 -10.86
N VAL A 118 6.22 -0.10 -11.39
CA VAL A 118 5.78 -0.40 -12.78
C VAL A 118 4.60 -1.37 -12.86
N ALA A 119 4.25 -2.00 -11.75
CA ALA A 119 3.13 -2.92 -11.69
C ALA A 119 2.48 -2.89 -10.30
N GLU A 120 1.16 -3.08 -10.29
CA GLU A 120 0.36 -3.19 -9.10
C GLU A 120 -0.49 -4.46 -9.17
N PHE A 121 -0.50 -5.21 -8.06
CA PHE A 121 -1.48 -6.25 -7.82
C PHE A 121 -2.29 -5.90 -6.57
N ILE A 122 -3.58 -5.61 -6.74
CA ILE A 122 -4.46 -5.17 -5.64
C ILE A 122 -5.61 -6.17 -5.38
N ARG A 123 -5.94 -6.38 -4.10
CA ARG A 123 -7.14 -7.12 -3.67
C ARG A 123 -8.12 -6.21 -2.93
N PHE A 124 -9.24 -5.89 -3.57
CA PHE A 124 -10.33 -5.14 -2.95
C PHE A 124 -11.22 -6.03 -2.10
N SER A 125 -11.70 -5.50 -0.97
CA SER A 125 -12.61 -6.19 -0.07
C SER A 125 -14.04 -6.11 -0.59
N PRO A 126 -14.66 -7.24 -0.99
CA PRO A 126 -16.06 -7.23 -1.42
C PRO A 126 -17.01 -6.93 -0.26
N PHE A 127 -16.57 -7.16 0.98
CA PHE A 127 -17.36 -6.88 2.18
C PHE A 127 -17.36 -5.39 2.52
N ASN A 128 -16.20 -4.73 2.47
CA ASN A 128 -16.07 -3.29 2.75
C ASN A 128 -16.29 -2.42 1.50
N ARG A 129 -16.45 -3.04 0.32
CA ARG A 129 -16.59 -2.42 -0.99
C ARG A 129 -15.46 -1.43 -1.29
N THR A 130 -14.21 -1.86 -1.14
CA THR A 130 -13.06 -0.96 -1.29
C THR A 130 -12.69 -0.67 -2.75
N GLU A 131 -13.31 -1.33 -3.72
CA GLU A 131 -13.15 -1.05 -5.15
C GLU A 131 -13.67 0.33 -5.58
N ARG A 132 -14.41 1.01 -4.70
CA ARG A 132 -14.95 2.36 -4.93
C ARG A 132 -13.98 3.48 -4.53
N PHE A 133 -12.88 3.14 -3.86
CA PHE A 133 -11.91 4.08 -3.32
C PHE A 133 -10.72 4.22 -4.26
#